data_AF-B0DGA9-F1
#
_entry.id   AF-B0DGA9-F1
#
_cell.length_a   1.000
_cell.length_b   1.000
_cell.length_c   1.000
_cell.angle_alpha   90.00
_cell.angle_beta   90.00
_cell.angle_gamma   90.00
#
_symmetry.space_group_name_H-M   'P 1'
#
loop_
_entity.id
_entity.type
_entity.pdbx_description
1 polymer ?
#
loop_
_entity_poly.entity_id
_entity_poly.type
_entity_poly.pdbx_seq_one_letter_code
_entity_poly.pdbx_strand_id
1 'polypeptide(L)'
;MICEEWAKMDDGFLAQLYAGRAVCHSSALTVKTYPGMSVVLGVYQSEHMHMIGQENACFTCLPDAAHTEIERLLHSGMEVKEVLNTIHRKEAYKESTNLNMSSPSEEAVNRKQLTTFRDVYRIQKSIEEETIHLAGGDGPSVVAWAEKLKAEGHFWGHGMPAAWMISSNAQEETIEFFLKMVRHQNSHVVPKIFMSDKDRGQMNTIQGQYPKSHLLLCWWHVLHAWHQHFVMTHYPDLWALLKKWPRMTTQEEFDDCWVKIQKLAPESLTGYLRTNWLNETRLWSAVFRQDQTIFEICETNMLVEVARHHHQHLGFEGPDLELRRRIEIAKHAKTIQKSDISTAEDPSAFRVKSQSIQNFAYDVDLVSYRCNCLSFPLVNFCKHISAVQLHFPKTITFVSATSLSGYAQHVDEDSDEEIISDKQFKNDNNSNEIGQIASKLQELANQLLFNPPAEISDELRDLGEHLNNVNDSLGPSKSLLPQKKWVAPNQHSWTETASIMGAKVKGKRGGNHQGKKRDQMLDSRLLVMVMGNPRVISR
;
A
#
# COMPACT_ATOMS: atom_id res chain seq x y z
N MET A 1 -31.16 -25.31 -35.31
CA MET A 1 -32.16 -25.19 -34.23
C MET A 1 -31.50 -24.96 -32.87
N ILE A 2 -30.40 -24.17 -32.83
CA ILE A 2 -29.80 -23.53 -31.66
C ILE A 2 -29.12 -22.27 -32.24
N CYS A 3 -29.91 -21.26 -32.62
CA CYS A 3 -29.40 -19.96 -33.10
C CYS A 3 -30.40 -18.80 -32.92
N GLU A 4 -31.47 -18.92 -32.12
CA GLU A 4 -32.51 -17.88 -32.04
C GLU A 4 -32.91 -17.43 -30.62
N GLU A 5 -32.17 -17.78 -29.57
CA GLU A 5 -32.52 -17.36 -28.18
C GLU A 5 -31.51 -16.43 -27.50
N TRP A 6 -30.90 -15.49 -28.24
CA TRP A 6 -30.01 -14.46 -27.67
C TRP A 6 -30.48 -13.02 -27.90
N ALA A 7 -31.72 -12.83 -28.37
CA ALA A 7 -32.26 -11.52 -28.75
C ALA A 7 -33.22 -10.88 -27.72
N LYS A 8 -33.19 -11.26 -26.43
CA LYS A 8 -34.06 -10.67 -25.40
C LYS A 8 -33.37 -10.51 -24.04
N MET A 9 -32.26 -9.77 -24.02
CA MET A 9 -31.74 -9.24 -22.76
C MET A 9 -31.87 -7.72 -22.75
N ASP A 10 -32.55 -7.29 -21.68
CA ASP A 10 -33.06 -5.97 -21.34
C ASP A 10 -31.95 -4.93 -21.14
N ASP A 11 -32.19 -3.69 -21.57
CA ASP A 11 -31.25 -2.56 -21.55
C ASP A 11 -30.82 -2.14 -20.12
N GLY A 12 -31.44 -2.69 -19.08
CA GLY A 12 -31.11 -2.46 -17.67
C GLY A 12 -29.82 -3.13 -17.16
N PHE A 13 -29.27 -4.11 -17.89
CA PHE A 13 -28.14 -4.94 -17.43
C PHE A 13 -26.77 -4.23 -17.41
N LEU A 14 -26.59 -3.14 -18.18
CA LEU A 14 -25.29 -2.48 -18.33
C LEU A 14 -25.01 -1.35 -17.31
N ALA A 15 -26.03 -0.86 -16.60
CA ALA A 15 -25.87 0.27 -15.67
C ALA A 15 -25.33 -0.11 -14.28
N GLN A 16 -25.44 -1.38 -13.88
CA GLN A 16 -25.26 -1.80 -12.47
C GLN A 16 -23.85 -2.26 -12.08
N LEU A 17 -22.89 -2.31 -13.01
CA LEU A 17 -21.57 -2.94 -12.80
C LEU A 17 -20.40 -1.99 -12.46
N TYR A 18 -20.64 -0.67 -12.30
CA TYR A 18 -19.56 0.33 -12.28
C TYR A 18 -19.46 1.23 -11.03
N ALA A 19 -19.49 0.65 -9.82
CA ALA A 19 -19.23 1.39 -8.57
C ALA A 19 -17.75 1.37 -8.10
N GLY A 20 -16.84 0.74 -8.86
CA GLY A 20 -15.39 0.98 -8.80
C GLY A 20 -14.96 1.66 -10.09
N ARG A 21 -13.98 2.59 -10.04
CA ARG A 21 -13.53 3.47 -11.17
C ARG A 21 -13.97 2.91 -12.52
N ALA A 22 -15.02 3.47 -13.11
CA ALA A 22 -15.47 3.11 -14.44
C ALA A 22 -14.32 3.46 -15.41
N VAL A 23 -13.51 2.48 -15.75
CA VAL A 23 -12.53 2.65 -16.82
C VAL A 23 -13.32 2.56 -18.11
N CYS A 24 -13.43 3.67 -18.84
CA CYS A 24 -14.02 3.65 -20.17
C CYS A 24 -13.15 2.79 -21.07
N HIS A 25 -13.54 1.53 -21.27
CA HIS A 25 -12.81 0.61 -22.12
C HIS A 25 -13.14 0.80 -23.61
N SER A 26 -14.22 1.51 -23.92
CA SER A 26 -14.71 1.75 -25.28
C SER A 26 -14.16 3.03 -25.92
N SER A 27 -13.71 4.01 -25.12
CA SER A 27 -13.12 5.24 -25.64
C SER A 27 -11.60 5.22 -25.53
N ALA A 28 -10.92 5.36 -26.67
CA ALA A 28 -9.46 5.40 -26.76
C ALA A 28 -9.02 6.44 -27.81
N LEU A 29 -8.01 7.24 -27.47
CA LEU A 29 -7.30 8.10 -28.41
C LEU A 29 -5.96 7.43 -28.77
N THR A 30 -5.83 6.98 -30.01
CA THR A 30 -4.57 6.46 -30.54
C THR A 30 -3.86 7.57 -31.31
N VAL A 31 -2.77 8.08 -30.74
CA VAL A 31 -1.92 9.10 -31.37
C VAL A 31 -0.72 8.43 -32.02
N LYS A 32 -0.45 8.76 -33.29
CA LYS A 32 0.72 8.34 -34.05
C LYS A 32 1.49 9.56 -34.54
N THR A 33 2.78 9.60 -34.19
CA THR A 33 3.73 10.61 -34.67
C THR A 33 4.77 9.94 -35.54
N TYR A 34 5.12 10.56 -36.66
CA TYR A 34 6.13 10.05 -37.60
C TYR A 34 7.32 11.02 -37.68
N PRO A 35 8.57 10.53 -37.66
CA PRO A 35 9.73 11.39 -37.82
C PRO A 35 9.68 12.20 -39.13
N GLY A 36 9.95 13.49 -39.06
CA GLY A 36 9.94 14.41 -40.21
C GLY A 36 8.56 14.89 -40.66
N MET A 37 7.48 14.47 -39.99
CA MET A 37 6.14 15.01 -40.24
C MET A 37 5.75 15.97 -39.12
N SER A 38 5.33 17.19 -39.49
CA SER A 38 4.79 18.18 -38.54
C SER A 38 3.34 17.88 -38.09
N VAL A 39 2.72 16.85 -38.67
CA VAL A 39 1.32 16.50 -38.45
C VAL A 39 1.22 15.25 -37.58
N VAL A 40 0.48 15.38 -36.49
CA VAL A 40 0.13 14.27 -35.59
C VAL A 40 -1.16 13.61 -36.09
N LEU A 41 -1.15 12.29 -36.32
CA LEU A 41 -2.35 11.55 -36.70
C LEU A 41 -2.99 10.92 -35.46
N GLY A 42 -4.24 11.30 -35.18
CA GLY A 42 -5.03 10.75 -34.08
C GLY A 42 -6.25 9.98 -34.59
N VAL A 43 -6.52 8.80 -34.03
CA VAL A 43 -7.81 8.11 -34.17
C VAL A 43 -8.48 8.09 -32.81
N TYR A 44 -9.66 8.71 -32.72
CA TYR A 44 -10.46 8.75 -31.50
C TYR A 44 -11.66 7.81 -31.64
N GLN A 45 -11.79 6.86 -30.73
CA GLN A 45 -13.00 6.05 -30.56
C GLN A 45 -13.95 6.80 -29.63
N SER A 46 -15.06 7.28 -30.20
CA SER A 46 -16.03 8.14 -29.51
C SER A 46 -17.11 7.38 -28.72
N GLU A 47 -17.07 6.04 -28.72
CA GLU A 47 -18.04 5.22 -28.00
C GLU A 47 -17.70 5.19 -26.51
N HIS A 48 -18.65 5.52 -25.64
CA HIS A 48 -18.50 5.47 -24.18
C HIS A 48 -19.54 4.52 -23.59
N MET A 49 -19.13 3.69 -22.63
CA MET A 49 -20.04 2.83 -21.84
C MET A 49 -20.63 3.54 -20.63
N HIS A 50 -20.47 4.85 -20.55
CA HIS A 50 -21.01 5.70 -19.50
C HIS A 50 -21.45 7.03 -20.12
N MET A 51 -22.31 7.77 -19.42
CA MET A 51 -22.74 9.09 -19.87
C MET A 51 -21.52 10.02 -20.04
N ILE A 52 -21.58 10.91 -21.02
CA ILE A 52 -20.54 11.90 -21.33
C ILE A 52 -21.11 13.31 -21.14
N GLY A 53 -20.24 14.30 -20.96
CA GLY A 53 -20.66 15.66 -20.68
C GLY A 53 -20.87 15.92 -19.18
N GLN A 54 -21.87 16.73 -18.86
CA GLN A 54 -22.09 17.27 -17.52
C GLN A 54 -22.38 16.20 -16.46
N GLU A 55 -23.04 15.12 -16.87
CA GLU A 55 -23.36 13.98 -16.01
C GLU A 55 -22.12 13.19 -15.61
N ASN A 56 -21.05 13.23 -16.42
CA ASN A 56 -19.77 12.58 -16.11
C ASN A 56 -18.83 13.46 -15.29
N ALA A 57 -19.12 14.76 -15.20
CA ALA A 57 -18.21 15.71 -14.59
C ALA A 57 -17.90 15.32 -13.14
N CYS A 58 -18.86 14.80 -12.36
CA CYS A 58 -18.58 14.36 -10.98
C CYS A 58 -17.53 13.23 -10.85
N PHE A 59 -17.21 12.51 -11.93
CA PHE A 59 -16.21 11.44 -11.95
C PHE A 59 -14.83 11.89 -12.48
N THR A 60 -14.71 13.11 -13.01
CA THR A 60 -13.42 13.64 -13.47
C THR A 60 -12.58 14.15 -12.30
N CYS A 61 -11.27 14.33 -12.54
CA CYS A 61 -10.37 14.93 -11.54
C CYS A 61 -10.84 16.34 -11.18
N LEU A 62 -10.69 16.71 -9.91
CA LEU A 62 -10.86 18.10 -9.51
C LEU A 62 -9.85 18.98 -10.26
N PRO A 63 -10.23 20.19 -10.68
CA PRO A 63 -9.27 21.17 -11.16
C PRO A 63 -8.21 21.44 -10.09
N ASP A 64 -6.95 21.64 -10.48
CA ASP A 64 -5.83 21.87 -9.55
C ASP A 64 -6.13 22.96 -8.53
N ALA A 65 -6.76 24.06 -8.97
CA ALA A 65 -7.16 25.15 -8.06
C ALA A 65 -8.17 24.73 -6.97
N ALA A 66 -9.08 23.80 -7.27
CA ALA A 66 -10.00 23.25 -6.29
C ALA A 66 -9.30 22.25 -5.36
N HIS A 67 -8.39 21.44 -5.91
CA HIS A 67 -7.55 20.52 -5.14
C HIS A 67 -6.70 21.28 -4.10
N THR A 68 -5.93 22.28 -4.54
CA THR A 68 -5.08 23.10 -3.67
C THR A 68 -5.86 23.86 -2.62
N GLU A 69 -7.07 24.35 -2.93
CA GLU A 69 -7.91 25.01 -1.92
C GLU A 69 -8.44 24.03 -0.87
N ILE A 70 -8.82 22.81 -1.27
CA ILE A 70 -9.22 21.75 -0.34
C ILE A 70 -8.02 21.36 0.55
N GLU A 71 -6.84 21.18 -0.02
CA GLU A 71 -5.62 20.89 0.73
C GLU A 71 -5.32 21.98 1.75
N ARG A 72 -5.36 23.25 1.33
CA ARG A 72 -5.14 24.40 2.20
C ARG A 72 -6.12 24.44 3.37
N LEU A 73 -7.40 24.15 3.13
CA LEU A 73 -8.42 24.11 4.18
C LEU A 73 -8.19 22.94 5.14
N LEU A 74 -7.86 21.76 4.64
CA LEU A 74 -7.53 20.59 5.46
C LEU A 74 -6.27 20.82 6.31
N HIS A 75 -5.22 21.42 5.75
CA HIS A 75 -4.02 21.79 6.50
C HIS A 75 -4.28 22.82 7.61
N SER A 76 -5.33 23.64 7.48
CA SER A 76 -5.74 24.56 8.55
C SER A 76 -6.53 23.89 9.68
N GLY A 77 -6.68 22.55 9.65
CA GLY A 77 -7.42 21.78 10.64
C GLY A 77 -8.93 21.80 10.46
N MET A 78 -9.43 22.22 9.29
CA MET A 78 -10.87 22.28 9.01
C MET A 78 -11.44 20.88 8.78
N GLU A 79 -12.56 20.57 9.43
CA GLU A 79 -13.25 19.29 9.27
C GLU A 79 -13.76 19.09 7.83
N VAL A 80 -13.75 17.85 7.34
CA VAL A 80 -14.14 17.50 5.94
C VAL A 80 -15.49 18.10 5.53
N LYS A 81 -16.47 18.07 6.45
CA LYS A 81 -17.80 18.64 6.24
C LYS A 81 -17.76 20.16 6.07
N GLU A 82 -16.92 20.84 6.84
CA GLU A 82 -16.74 22.29 6.77
C GLU A 82 -15.98 22.71 5.52
N VAL A 83 -14.98 21.93 5.10
CA VAL A 83 -14.27 22.11 3.83
C VAL A 83 -15.27 22.07 2.67
N LEU A 84 -16.11 21.04 2.62
CA LEU A 84 -17.10 20.90 1.54
C LEU A 84 -18.11 22.06 1.54
N ASN A 85 -18.63 22.41 2.72
CA ASN A 85 -19.52 23.56 2.87
C ASN A 85 -18.86 24.87 2.41
N THR A 86 -17.57 25.05 2.70
CA THR A 86 -16.81 26.25 2.31
C THR A 86 -16.62 26.32 0.79
N ILE A 87 -16.31 25.19 0.15
CA ILE A 87 -16.16 25.10 -1.30
C ILE A 87 -17.49 25.41 -2.01
N HIS A 88 -18.61 24.86 -1.53
CA HIS A 88 -19.93 25.10 -2.13
C HIS A 88 -20.46 26.51 -1.84
N ARG A 89 -20.24 27.05 -0.63
CA ARG A 89 -20.71 28.39 -0.24
C ARG A 89 -20.03 29.50 -1.03
N LYS A 90 -18.73 29.40 -1.33
CA LYS A 90 -17.99 30.40 -2.11
C LYS A 90 -18.55 30.58 -3.53
N GLU A 91 -19.19 29.57 -4.10
CA GLU A 91 -19.79 29.65 -5.44
C GLU A 91 -21.22 30.22 -5.38
N ALA A 92 -22.02 29.82 -4.37
CA ALA A 92 -23.38 30.34 -4.19
C ALA A 92 -23.43 31.88 -4.05
N TYR A 93 -22.39 32.52 -3.51
CA TYR A 93 -22.32 33.98 -3.38
C TYR A 93 -21.87 34.72 -4.65
N LYS A 94 -21.30 34.03 -5.65
CA LYS A 94 -20.89 34.69 -6.90
C LYS A 94 -22.06 34.97 -7.83
N GLU A 95 -23.09 34.11 -7.83
CA GLU A 95 -24.28 34.25 -8.68
C GLU A 95 -25.21 35.40 -8.25
N SER A 96 -25.24 35.78 -6.98
CA SER A 96 -26.17 36.80 -6.48
C SER A 96 -25.88 38.24 -6.90
N THR A 97 -24.78 38.51 -7.61
CA THR A 97 -24.35 39.90 -7.93
C THR A 97 -24.70 40.36 -9.34
N ASN A 98 -25.29 39.51 -10.20
CA ASN A 98 -25.64 39.83 -11.59
C ASN A 98 -27.12 39.56 -11.90
N LEU A 99 -28.04 40.27 -11.23
CA LEU A 99 -29.50 40.11 -11.39
C LEU A 99 -30.12 40.74 -12.65
N ASN A 100 -29.35 41.08 -13.69
CA ASN A 100 -29.90 41.49 -14.98
C ASN A 100 -29.98 40.29 -15.94
N MET A 101 -31.02 39.49 -15.75
CA MET A 101 -31.38 38.35 -16.59
C MET A 101 -31.77 38.78 -18.01
N SER A 102 -31.01 38.32 -18.99
CA SER A 102 -31.48 38.17 -20.36
C SER A 102 -30.94 36.85 -20.89
N SER A 103 -31.81 35.83 -20.84
CA SER A 103 -31.62 34.45 -21.34
C SER A 103 -30.78 33.52 -20.44
N PRO A 104 -31.27 32.30 -20.12
CA PRO A 104 -30.48 31.27 -19.47
C PRO A 104 -29.45 30.76 -20.49
N SER A 105 -28.26 31.36 -20.50
CA SER A 105 -27.12 30.72 -21.16
C SER A 105 -26.81 29.45 -20.40
N GLU A 106 -26.72 28.32 -21.10
CA GLU A 106 -26.24 27.04 -20.60
C GLU A 106 -24.78 27.18 -20.14
N GLU A 107 -24.53 27.84 -19.01
CA GLU A 107 -23.22 27.84 -18.40
C GLU A 107 -22.93 26.42 -17.91
N ALA A 108 -21.95 25.79 -18.53
CA ALA A 108 -21.54 24.43 -18.22
C ALA A 108 -21.19 24.33 -16.72
N VAL A 109 -21.86 23.41 -16.00
CA VAL A 109 -21.57 23.18 -14.57
C VAL A 109 -20.09 22.86 -14.39
N ASN A 110 -19.45 23.67 -13.55
CA ASN A 110 -18.03 23.55 -13.28
C ASN A 110 -17.80 22.33 -12.38
N ARG A 111 -16.80 21.49 -12.70
CA ARG A 111 -16.40 20.34 -11.87
C ARG A 111 -16.23 20.68 -10.39
N LYS A 112 -15.78 21.90 -10.07
CA LYS A 112 -15.63 22.41 -8.71
C LYS A 112 -16.97 22.46 -7.94
N GLN A 113 -18.07 22.80 -8.61
CA GLN A 113 -19.42 22.80 -8.02
C GLN A 113 -19.88 21.37 -7.67
N LEU A 114 -19.34 20.37 -8.37
CA LEU A 114 -19.59 18.95 -8.14
C LEU A 114 -18.59 18.31 -7.17
N THR A 115 -17.83 19.10 -6.41
CA THR A 115 -16.95 18.55 -5.36
C THR A 115 -17.78 17.74 -4.39
N THR A 116 -17.34 16.53 -4.07
CA THR A 116 -18.03 15.60 -3.15
C THR A 116 -17.21 15.34 -1.88
N PHE A 117 -17.84 14.78 -0.85
CA PHE A 117 -17.12 14.26 0.34
C PHE A 117 -15.98 13.31 -0.04
N ARG A 118 -16.21 12.46 -1.05
CA ARG A 118 -15.20 11.49 -1.51
C ARG A 118 -13.95 12.17 -2.03
N ASP A 119 -14.10 13.30 -2.72
CA ASP A 119 -12.96 14.07 -3.22
C ASP A 119 -12.14 14.63 -2.06
N VAL A 120 -12.80 15.23 -1.07
CA VAL A 120 -12.15 15.80 0.13
C VAL A 120 -11.45 14.71 0.95
N TYR A 121 -12.09 13.57 1.18
CA TYR A 121 -11.46 12.43 1.90
C TYR A 121 -10.25 11.87 1.17
N ARG A 122 -10.26 11.83 -0.17
CA ARG A 122 -9.09 11.37 -0.94
C ARG A 122 -7.91 12.31 -0.79
N ILE A 123 -8.18 13.62 -0.78
CA ILE A 123 -7.16 14.64 -0.58
C ILE A 123 -6.65 14.61 0.87
N GLN A 124 -7.54 14.51 1.85
CA GLN A 124 -7.17 14.35 3.26
C GLN A 124 -6.28 13.13 3.46
N LYS A 125 -6.63 11.98 2.86
CA LYS A 125 -5.80 10.78 2.92
C LYS A 125 -4.43 10.99 2.26
N SER A 126 -4.35 11.72 1.15
CA SER A 126 -3.07 12.08 0.51
C SER A 126 -2.22 12.96 1.45
N ILE A 127 -2.83 13.91 2.16
CA ILE A 127 -2.16 14.74 3.17
C ILE A 127 -1.69 13.88 4.35
N GLU A 128 -2.55 12.99 4.86
CA GLU A 128 -2.19 12.05 5.92
C GLU A 128 -1.02 11.16 5.49
N GLU A 129 -1.00 10.68 4.25
CA GLU A 129 0.10 9.92 3.65
C GLU A 129 1.40 10.74 3.55
N GLU A 130 1.32 12.04 3.26
CA GLU A 130 2.46 12.96 3.32
C GLU A 130 2.94 13.24 4.75
N THR A 131 2.02 13.15 5.72
CA THR A 131 2.23 13.48 7.13
C THR A 131 2.30 12.24 8.02
N ILE A 132 2.60 11.05 7.47
CA ILE A 132 2.96 9.86 8.26
C ILE A 132 4.32 10.15 8.91
N HIS A 133 4.29 10.94 9.97
CA HIS A 133 5.25 10.81 11.04
C HIS A 133 4.98 9.47 11.69
N LEU A 134 6.04 8.68 11.84
CA LEU A 134 6.03 7.64 12.87
C LEU A 134 5.51 8.30 14.14
N ALA A 135 4.47 7.72 14.76
CA ALA A 135 3.99 8.24 16.02
C ALA A 135 5.17 8.31 16.99
N GLY A 136 5.21 9.29 17.89
CA GLY A 136 6.33 9.40 18.86
C GLY A 136 6.58 8.10 19.65
N GLY A 137 5.58 7.22 19.73
CA GLY A 137 5.64 5.89 20.34
C GLY A 137 6.07 4.74 19.42
N ASP A 138 6.31 4.94 18.12
CA ASP A 138 6.65 3.85 17.19
C ASP A 138 8.05 3.29 17.47
N GLY A 139 9.01 4.14 17.82
CA GLY A 139 10.33 3.69 18.29
C GLY A 139 10.21 2.75 19.50
N PRO A 140 9.56 3.18 20.59
CA PRO A 140 9.22 2.31 21.72
C PRO A 140 8.44 1.05 21.32
N SER A 141 7.50 1.12 20.37
CA SER A 141 6.72 -0.03 19.90
C SER A 141 7.58 -1.06 19.16
N VAL A 142 8.51 -0.61 18.31
CA VAL A 142 9.48 -1.47 17.63
C VAL A 142 10.44 -2.10 18.63
N VAL A 143 10.89 -1.35 19.65
CA VAL A 143 11.73 -1.89 20.74
C VAL A 143 10.97 -2.93 21.56
N ALA A 144 9.74 -2.63 21.98
CA ALA A 144 8.90 -3.56 22.72
C ALA A 144 8.61 -4.83 21.91
N TRP A 145 8.38 -4.69 20.61
CA TRP A 145 8.22 -5.82 19.71
C TRP A 145 9.51 -6.66 19.58
N ALA A 146 10.68 -6.02 19.45
CA ALA A 146 11.96 -6.73 19.41
C ALA A 146 12.28 -7.47 20.73
N GLU A 147 12.00 -6.87 21.88
CA GLU A 147 12.14 -7.54 23.18
C GLU A 147 11.11 -8.67 23.35
N LYS A 148 9.89 -8.51 22.83
CA LYS A 148 8.90 -9.60 22.78
C LYS A 148 9.43 -10.78 21.96
N LEU A 149 9.95 -10.53 20.75
CA LEU A 149 10.56 -11.56 19.91
C LEU A 149 11.71 -12.29 20.62
N LYS A 150 12.51 -11.56 21.40
CA LYS A 150 13.57 -12.14 22.23
C LYS A 150 13.02 -13.05 23.32
N ALA A 151 12.01 -12.59 24.03
CA ALA A 151 11.40 -13.31 25.15
C ALA A 151 10.74 -14.62 24.68
N GLU A 152 10.10 -14.61 23.53
CA GLU A 152 9.50 -15.78 22.87
C GLU A 152 10.55 -16.72 22.24
N GLY A 153 11.84 -16.42 22.42
CA GLY A 153 12.95 -17.23 21.91
C GLY A 153 13.11 -17.15 20.39
N HIS A 154 12.45 -16.21 19.69
CA HIS A 154 12.53 -16.09 18.22
C HIS A 154 13.91 -15.67 17.71
N PHE A 155 14.80 -15.22 18.59
CA PHE A 155 16.23 -15.13 18.29
C PHE A 155 16.90 -16.51 18.47
N TRP A 156 16.55 -17.45 17.59
CA TRP A 156 17.20 -18.75 17.53
C TRP A 156 18.63 -18.57 16.99
N GLY A 157 19.61 -18.90 17.84
CA GLY A 157 21.00 -19.20 17.51
C GLY A 157 21.62 -18.43 16.33
N HIS A 158 22.08 -17.20 16.57
CA HIS A 158 23.11 -16.45 15.81
C HIS A 158 22.66 -15.24 14.96
N GLY A 159 21.37 -15.04 14.70
CA GLY A 159 20.88 -13.85 13.98
C GLY A 159 20.07 -12.90 14.88
N MET A 160 20.42 -11.62 14.91
CA MET A 160 19.59 -10.57 15.53
C MET A 160 19.40 -9.39 14.59
N PRO A 161 18.23 -8.74 14.59
CA PRO A 161 18.06 -7.44 13.96
C PRO A 161 19.05 -6.44 14.58
N ALA A 162 19.92 -5.88 13.75
CA ALA A 162 20.96 -4.95 14.19
C ALA A 162 20.54 -3.48 14.05
N ALA A 163 19.66 -3.18 13.11
CA ALA A 163 19.12 -1.85 12.87
C ALA A 163 17.82 -1.95 12.07
N TRP A 164 16.97 -0.92 12.19
CA TRP A 164 15.69 -0.80 11.49
C TRP A 164 15.57 0.58 10.86
N MET A 165 14.99 0.63 9.66
CA MET A 165 14.60 1.86 8.98
C MET A 165 13.18 1.72 8.49
N ILE A 166 12.32 2.66 8.87
CA ILE A 166 11.00 2.86 8.27
C ILE A 166 11.09 4.16 7.48
N SER A 167 10.76 4.11 6.19
CA SER A 167 10.88 5.25 5.29
C SER A 167 9.72 5.27 4.30
N SER A 168 9.32 6.48 3.89
CA SER A 168 8.33 6.70 2.82
C SER A 168 8.90 6.43 1.42
N ASN A 169 10.22 6.28 1.28
CA ASN A 169 10.87 5.89 0.04
C ASN A 169 12.16 5.10 0.28
N ALA A 170 12.58 4.31 -0.71
CA ALA A 170 13.82 3.55 -0.70
C ALA A 170 14.87 4.12 -1.68
N GLN A 171 14.97 5.44 -1.78
CA GLN A 171 15.98 6.08 -2.64
C GLN A 171 17.40 5.90 -2.07
N GLU A 172 18.40 6.00 -2.94
CA GLU A 172 19.81 5.80 -2.60
C GLU A 172 20.25 6.71 -1.44
N GLU A 173 19.87 8.00 -1.47
CA GLU A 173 20.23 8.98 -0.43
C GLU A 173 19.64 8.64 0.94
N THR A 174 18.42 8.10 0.96
CA THR A 174 17.74 7.69 2.20
C THR A 174 18.43 6.48 2.83
N ILE A 175 18.77 5.48 2.00
CA ILE A 175 19.51 4.30 2.44
C ILE A 175 20.93 4.71 2.89
N GLU A 176 21.56 5.67 2.18
CA GLU A 176 22.90 6.17 2.52
C GLU A 176 22.91 6.85 3.87
N PHE A 177 21.93 7.73 4.13
CA PHE A 177 21.77 8.37 5.42
C PHE A 177 21.65 7.34 6.54
N PHE A 178 20.80 6.32 6.37
CA PHE A 178 20.62 5.26 7.34
C PHE A 178 21.91 4.46 7.59
N LEU A 179 22.58 3.98 6.53
CA LEU A 179 23.79 3.20 6.68
C LEU A 179 24.95 4.03 7.28
N LYS A 180 25.02 5.34 7.01
CA LYS A 180 25.93 6.27 7.69
C LYS A 180 25.66 6.33 9.20
N MET A 181 24.39 6.44 9.61
CA MET A 181 24.03 6.44 11.04
C MET A 181 24.41 5.13 11.72
N VAL A 182 24.08 4.00 11.10
CA VAL A 182 24.42 2.66 11.61
C VAL A 182 25.93 2.52 11.77
N ARG A 183 26.71 2.92 10.76
CA ARG A 183 28.17 2.90 10.80
C ARG A 183 28.74 3.83 11.86
N HIS A 184 28.18 5.02 12.02
CA HIS A 184 28.64 5.99 13.00
C HIS A 184 28.46 5.46 14.44
N GLN A 185 27.28 4.88 14.73
CA GLN A 185 26.98 4.28 16.04
C GLN A 185 27.78 3.01 16.30
N ASN A 186 28.17 2.28 15.25
CA ASN A 186 28.87 0.99 15.33
C ASN A 186 30.22 1.03 14.60
N SER A 187 31.02 2.07 14.83
CA SER A 187 32.23 2.36 14.05
C SER A 187 33.31 1.27 14.07
N HIS A 188 33.30 0.42 15.09
CA HIS A 188 34.21 -0.71 15.25
C HIS A 188 33.71 -1.99 14.55
N VAL A 189 32.45 -2.02 14.11
CA VAL A 189 31.85 -3.17 13.43
C VAL A 189 31.93 -2.96 11.92
N VAL A 190 32.62 -3.86 11.24
CA VAL A 190 32.68 -3.91 9.77
C VAL A 190 32.09 -5.24 9.33
N PRO A 191 30.89 -5.27 8.74
CA PRO A 191 30.31 -6.52 8.27
C PRO A 191 31.22 -7.18 7.23
N LYS A 192 31.46 -8.48 7.33
CA LYS A 192 32.24 -9.20 6.31
C LYS A 192 31.44 -9.37 5.02
N ILE A 193 30.13 -9.60 5.17
CA ILE A 193 29.20 -9.85 4.07
C ILE A 193 27.94 -9.00 4.28
N PHE A 194 27.47 -8.37 3.20
CA PHE A 194 26.12 -7.82 3.08
C PHE A 194 25.32 -8.68 2.10
N MET A 195 24.09 -9.00 2.47
CA MET A 195 23.16 -9.69 1.59
C MET A 195 21.93 -8.83 1.33
N SER A 196 21.72 -8.46 0.08
CA SER A 196 20.74 -7.47 -0.37
C SER A 196 19.73 -8.07 -1.35
N ASP A 197 18.63 -7.37 -1.57
CA ASP A 197 17.88 -7.49 -2.82
C ASP A 197 18.69 -6.90 -3.99
N LYS A 198 18.18 -7.05 -5.21
CA LYS A 198 18.82 -6.50 -6.41
C LYS A 198 18.36 -5.05 -6.67
N ASP A 199 18.43 -4.20 -5.66
CA ASP A 199 18.17 -2.77 -5.78
C ASP A 199 19.47 -2.00 -5.99
N ARG A 200 19.57 -1.24 -7.08
CA ARG A 200 20.84 -0.60 -7.45
C ARG A 200 21.25 0.49 -6.46
N GLY A 201 20.29 1.26 -5.95
CA GLY A 201 20.56 2.30 -4.95
C GLY A 201 21.08 1.68 -3.65
N GLN A 202 20.44 0.61 -3.20
CA GLN A 202 20.88 -0.15 -2.03
C GLN A 202 22.29 -0.74 -2.21
N MET A 203 22.55 -1.39 -3.35
CA MET A 203 23.85 -1.99 -3.67
C MET A 203 24.97 -0.93 -3.72
N ASN A 204 24.75 0.17 -4.43
CA ASN A 204 25.70 1.29 -4.52
C ASN A 204 26.00 1.85 -3.12
N THR A 205 24.95 2.06 -2.33
CA THR A 205 25.07 2.60 -0.97
C THR A 205 25.88 1.69 -0.08
N ILE A 206 25.58 0.39 -0.07
CA ILE A 206 26.32 -0.60 0.74
C ILE A 206 27.81 -0.57 0.37
N GLN A 207 28.12 -0.56 -0.94
CA GLN A 207 29.51 -0.51 -1.41
C GLN A 207 30.20 0.81 -1.05
N GLY A 208 29.49 1.94 -1.07
CA GLY A 208 30.02 3.24 -0.65
C GLY A 208 30.27 3.33 0.86
N GLN A 209 29.34 2.84 1.68
CA GLN A 209 29.43 2.92 3.14
C GLN A 209 30.29 1.81 3.75
N TYR A 210 30.39 0.64 3.09
CA TYR A 210 31.15 -0.52 3.57
C TYR A 210 31.98 -1.14 2.43
N PRO A 211 32.98 -0.43 1.89
CA PRO A 211 33.73 -0.86 0.70
C PRO A 211 34.58 -2.13 0.91
N LYS A 212 34.81 -2.53 2.16
CA LYS A 212 35.54 -3.76 2.51
C LYS A 212 34.64 -4.99 2.64
N SER A 213 33.32 -4.80 2.63
CA SER A 213 32.36 -5.88 2.77
C SER A 213 32.07 -6.54 1.43
N HIS A 214 31.89 -7.85 1.42
CA HIS A 214 31.42 -8.56 0.24
C HIS A 214 29.90 -8.38 0.09
N LEU A 215 29.47 -7.85 -1.05
CA LEU A 215 28.04 -7.73 -1.37
C LEU A 215 27.56 -8.98 -2.12
N LEU A 216 26.49 -9.58 -1.64
CA LEU A 216 25.80 -10.71 -2.24
C LEU A 216 24.31 -10.39 -2.41
N LEU A 217 23.66 -11.06 -3.36
CA LEU A 217 22.21 -11.00 -3.52
C LEU A 217 21.54 -12.18 -2.81
N CYS A 218 20.44 -11.93 -2.12
CA CYS A 218 19.64 -12.97 -1.48
C CYS A 218 19.03 -13.93 -2.52
N TRP A 219 19.17 -15.25 -2.35
CA TRP A 219 18.59 -16.22 -3.30
C TRP A 219 17.08 -16.15 -3.35
N TRP A 220 16.41 -15.88 -2.22
CA TRP A 220 14.96 -15.70 -2.21
C TRP A 220 14.54 -14.56 -3.15
N HIS A 221 15.16 -13.39 -3.06
CA HIS A 221 14.86 -12.24 -3.93
C HIS A 221 15.19 -12.53 -5.40
N VAL A 222 16.27 -13.26 -5.67
CA VAL A 222 16.61 -13.73 -7.03
C VAL A 222 15.49 -14.59 -7.59
N LEU A 223 15.08 -15.63 -6.86
CA LEU A 223 14.03 -16.56 -7.26
C LEU A 223 12.65 -15.88 -7.36
N HIS A 224 12.33 -15.00 -6.42
CA HIS A 224 11.08 -14.23 -6.41
C HIS A 224 11.00 -13.29 -7.62
N ALA A 225 12.09 -12.58 -7.93
CA ALA A 225 12.15 -11.76 -9.14
C ALA A 225 11.95 -12.61 -10.40
N TRP A 226 12.58 -13.78 -10.51
CA TRP A 226 12.36 -14.66 -11.67
C TRP A 226 10.91 -15.13 -11.77
N HIS A 227 10.30 -15.49 -10.65
CA HIS A 227 8.91 -15.92 -10.59
C HIS A 227 7.95 -14.86 -11.15
N GLN A 228 8.19 -13.56 -10.91
CA GLN A 228 7.34 -12.48 -11.42
C GLN A 228 7.35 -12.35 -12.97
N HIS A 229 8.29 -12.99 -13.66
CA HIS A 229 8.45 -12.89 -15.11
C HIS A 229 7.86 -14.07 -15.91
N PHE A 230 7.27 -15.08 -15.27
CA PHE A 230 6.56 -16.17 -15.98
C PHE A 230 5.51 -16.86 -15.08
N VAL A 231 4.64 -17.66 -15.69
CA VAL A 231 3.57 -18.39 -14.96
C VAL A 231 4.06 -19.81 -14.63
N MET A 232 4.32 -20.10 -13.34
CA MET A 232 4.89 -21.39 -12.93
C MET A 232 4.05 -22.60 -13.32
N THR A 233 2.72 -22.48 -13.29
CA THR A 233 1.80 -23.58 -13.61
C THR A 233 1.92 -24.03 -15.07
N HIS A 234 2.37 -23.14 -15.97
CA HIS A 234 2.60 -23.48 -17.37
C HIS A 234 4.00 -24.06 -17.62
N TYR A 235 4.96 -23.84 -16.71
CA TYR A 235 6.36 -24.24 -16.88
C TYR A 235 6.95 -24.86 -15.61
N PRO A 236 6.40 -25.98 -15.10
CA PRO A 236 6.84 -26.58 -13.83
C PRO A 236 8.28 -27.10 -13.88
N ASP A 237 8.70 -27.72 -14.99
CA ASP A 237 10.06 -28.25 -15.16
C ASP A 237 11.10 -27.13 -15.21
N LEU A 238 10.77 -26.04 -15.89
CA LEU A 238 11.60 -24.83 -15.93
C LEU A 238 11.77 -24.25 -14.53
N TRP A 239 10.70 -24.17 -13.74
CA TRP A 239 10.79 -23.68 -12.37
C TRP A 239 11.64 -24.59 -11.49
N ALA A 240 11.55 -25.92 -11.67
CA ALA A 240 12.40 -26.86 -10.97
C ALA A 240 13.90 -26.64 -11.27
N LEU A 241 14.25 -26.32 -12.53
CA LEU A 241 15.62 -25.94 -12.90
C LEU A 241 16.04 -24.61 -12.29
N LEU A 242 15.21 -23.57 -12.41
CA LEU A 242 15.51 -22.24 -11.86
C LEU A 242 15.74 -22.28 -10.35
N LYS A 243 14.99 -23.09 -9.59
CA LYS A 243 15.23 -23.26 -8.14
C LYS A 243 16.59 -23.88 -7.81
N LYS A 244 17.08 -24.79 -8.65
CA LYS A 244 18.37 -25.45 -8.45
C LYS A 244 19.54 -24.55 -8.87
N TRP A 245 19.34 -23.72 -9.87
CA TRP A 245 20.41 -23.00 -10.56
C TRP A 245 21.28 -22.09 -9.67
N PRO A 246 20.74 -21.25 -8.75
CA PRO A 246 21.56 -20.48 -7.82
C PRO A 246 22.40 -21.31 -6.85
N ARG A 247 22.02 -22.57 -6.63
CA ARG A 247 22.62 -23.48 -5.65
C ARG A 247 23.72 -24.37 -6.23
N MET A 248 23.94 -24.32 -7.53
CA MET A 248 24.94 -25.14 -8.19
C MET A 248 26.33 -24.68 -7.77
N THR A 249 27.13 -25.63 -7.30
CA THR A 249 28.45 -25.32 -6.75
C THR A 249 29.52 -25.35 -7.82
N THR A 250 29.34 -26.06 -8.94
CA THR A 250 30.36 -26.12 -10.01
C THR A 250 29.93 -25.31 -11.22
N GLN A 251 30.92 -24.74 -11.94
CA GLN A 251 30.67 -23.98 -13.16
C GLN A 251 30.06 -24.87 -14.26
N GLU A 252 30.51 -26.12 -14.37
CA GLU A 252 30.00 -27.10 -15.34
C GLU A 252 28.51 -27.40 -15.12
N GLU A 253 28.09 -27.70 -13.88
CA GLU A 253 26.67 -27.92 -13.56
C GLU A 253 25.83 -26.67 -13.85
N PHE A 254 26.36 -25.50 -13.51
CA PHE A 254 25.69 -24.22 -13.73
C PHE A 254 25.43 -23.95 -15.22
N ASP A 255 26.43 -24.17 -16.07
CA ASP A 255 26.36 -23.97 -17.51
C ASP A 255 25.44 -25.00 -18.17
N ASP A 256 25.52 -26.27 -17.76
CA ASP A 256 24.63 -27.33 -18.22
C ASP A 256 23.16 -27.06 -17.86
N CYS A 257 22.92 -26.54 -16.64
CA CYS A 257 21.59 -26.14 -16.22
C CYS A 257 21.07 -24.96 -17.05
N TRP A 258 21.93 -23.99 -17.35
CA TRP A 258 21.58 -22.85 -18.18
C TRP A 258 21.16 -23.30 -19.59
N VAL A 259 21.89 -24.23 -20.22
CA VAL A 259 21.50 -24.80 -21.52
C VAL A 259 20.13 -25.47 -21.46
N LYS A 260 19.82 -26.19 -20.37
CA LYS A 260 18.49 -26.79 -20.16
C LYS A 260 17.40 -25.73 -19.97
N ILE A 261 17.68 -24.68 -19.20
CA ILE A 261 16.78 -23.53 -19.00
C ILE A 261 16.49 -22.87 -20.36
N GLN A 262 17.49 -22.63 -21.19
CA GLN A 262 17.31 -22.00 -22.51
C GLN A 262 16.43 -22.82 -23.46
N LYS A 263 16.43 -24.16 -23.35
CA LYS A 263 15.58 -25.04 -24.16
C LYS A 263 14.11 -25.00 -23.74
N LEU A 264 13.83 -24.79 -22.45
CA LEU A 264 12.46 -24.81 -21.89
C LEU A 264 11.85 -23.40 -21.75
N ALA A 265 12.68 -22.38 -21.54
CA ALA A 265 12.22 -21.03 -21.24
C ALA A 265 11.74 -20.30 -22.50
N PRO A 266 10.64 -19.52 -22.39
CA PRO A 266 10.27 -18.60 -23.46
C PRO A 266 11.37 -17.57 -23.71
N GLU A 267 11.50 -17.10 -24.96
CA GLU A 267 12.57 -16.18 -25.38
C GLU A 267 12.60 -14.89 -24.54
N SER A 268 11.42 -14.40 -24.12
CA SER A 268 11.30 -13.24 -23.24
C SER A 268 11.98 -13.45 -21.88
N LEU A 269 11.81 -14.62 -21.26
CA LEU A 269 12.43 -14.94 -19.98
C LEU A 269 13.94 -15.15 -20.14
N THR A 270 14.36 -15.85 -21.21
CA THR A 270 15.79 -16.02 -21.51
C THR A 270 16.50 -14.68 -21.72
N GLY A 271 15.87 -13.75 -22.46
CA GLY A 271 16.38 -12.39 -22.67
C GLY A 271 16.45 -11.60 -21.36
N TYR A 272 15.43 -11.71 -20.51
CA TYR A 272 15.42 -11.12 -19.17
C TYR A 272 16.56 -11.65 -18.29
N LEU A 273 16.73 -12.98 -18.19
CA LEU A 273 17.77 -13.62 -17.39
C LEU A 273 19.17 -13.24 -17.85
N ARG A 274 19.41 -13.21 -19.17
CA ARG A 274 20.70 -12.81 -19.74
C ARG A 274 21.04 -11.36 -19.42
N THR A 275 20.10 -10.45 -19.62
CA THR A 275 20.33 -9.01 -19.45
C THR A 275 20.50 -8.65 -17.98
N ASN A 276 19.67 -9.25 -17.11
CA ASN A 276 19.59 -8.83 -15.72
C ASN A 276 20.42 -9.69 -14.78
N TRP A 277 20.64 -10.98 -15.02
CA TRP A 277 21.20 -11.85 -13.98
C TRP A 277 22.58 -12.40 -14.32
N LEU A 278 22.84 -12.75 -15.58
CA LEU A 278 24.11 -13.39 -15.97
C LEU A 278 25.34 -12.47 -15.82
N ASN A 279 25.19 -11.17 -16.04
CA ASN A 279 26.31 -10.21 -15.86
C ASN A 279 26.72 -10.04 -14.39
N GLU A 280 25.87 -10.47 -13.46
CA GLU A 280 26.05 -10.33 -12.01
C GLU A 280 26.10 -11.68 -11.32
N THR A 281 26.44 -12.77 -12.05
CA THR A 281 26.45 -14.14 -11.52
C THR A 281 27.28 -14.29 -10.24
N ARG A 282 28.36 -13.52 -10.10
CA ARG A 282 29.21 -13.50 -8.89
C ARG A 282 28.47 -13.08 -7.63
N LEU A 283 27.44 -12.25 -7.74
CA LEU A 283 26.70 -11.75 -6.57
C LEU A 283 25.71 -12.79 -6.04
N TRP A 284 25.22 -13.69 -6.89
CA TRP A 284 24.10 -14.57 -6.55
C TRP A 284 24.35 -16.07 -6.72
N SER A 285 25.34 -16.53 -7.48
CA SER A 285 25.53 -17.98 -7.70
C SER A 285 26.43 -18.62 -6.65
N ALA A 286 26.08 -19.84 -6.21
CA ALA A 286 26.90 -20.65 -5.30
C ALA A 286 28.29 -20.99 -5.88
N VAL A 287 28.43 -21.02 -7.21
CA VAL A 287 29.73 -21.18 -7.90
C VAL A 287 30.76 -20.16 -7.42
N PHE A 288 30.33 -18.94 -7.09
CA PHE A 288 31.20 -17.85 -6.65
C PHE A 288 31.14 -17.60 -5.13
N ARG A 289 30.50 -18.50 -4.37
CA ARG A 289 30.39 -18.46 -2.90
C ARG A 289 31.13 -19.60 -2.21
N GLN A 290 32.00 -20.28 -2.96
CA GLN A 290 32.94 -21.24 -2.40
C GLN A 290 33.85 -20.50 -1.40
N ASP A 291 34.26 -21.15 -0.32
CA ASP A 291 35.04 -20.59 0.81
C ASP A 291 34.24 -19.83 1.90
N GLN A 292 32.91 -19.89 1.86
CA GLN A 292 32.08 -19.41 2.95
C GLN A 292 31.97 -20.46 4.06
N THR A 293 32.14 -20.05 5.31
CA THR A 293 31.86 -20.90 6.48
C THR A 293 30.37 -21.26 6.52
N ILE A 294 30.00 -22.32 7.23
CA ILE A 294 28.57 -22.69 7.40
C ILE A 294 27.70 -21.53 7.93
N PHE A 295 28.30 -20.60 8.67
CA PHE A 295 27.62 -19.39 9.17
C PHE A 295 27.48 -18.27 8.12
N GLU A 296 28.28 -18.34 7.05
CA GLU A 296 28.25 -17.43 5.90
C GLU A 296 27.45 -18.00 4.73
N ILE A 297 27.23 -19.32 4.70
CA ILE A 297 26.29 -20.02 3.81
C ILE A 297 24.86 -19.75 4.30
N CYS A 298 24.50 -18.48 4.42
CA CYS A 298 23.12 -18.11 4.63
C CYS A 298 22.47 -17.99 3.25
N GLU A 299 21.55 -18.93 2.94
CA GLU A 299 20.83 -18.94 1.67
C GLU A 299 19.90 -17.73 1.51
N THR A 300 19.63 -17.01 2.60
CA THR A 300 18.65 -15.94 2.64
C THR A 300 19.02 -14.88 3.66
N ASN A 301 18.84 -13.60 3.34
CA ASN A 301 18.85 -12.54 4.36
C ASN A 301 17.62 -12.59 5.27
N MET A 302 16.68 -13.49 4.95
CA MET A 302 15.42 -13.66 5.61
C MET A 302 15.47 -14.62 6.79
N LEU A 303 16.44 -14.53 7.70
CA LEU A 303 16.16 -15.08 9.04
C LEU A 303 14.96 -14.35 9.66
N VAL A 304 14.84 -13.05 9.36
CA VAL A 304 13.67 -12.24 9.72
C VAL A 304 12.44 -12.58 8.90
N GLU A 305 12.51 -12.90 7.60
CA GLU A 305 11.31 -13.41 6.92
C GLU A 305 11.00 -14.88 7.16
N VAL A 306 11.94 -15.74 7.56
CA VAL A 306 11.63 -17.10 8.05
C VAL A 306 10.96 -17.01 9.41
N ALA A 307 11.41 -16.10 10.29
CA ALA A 307 10.65 -15.70 11.46
C ALA A 307 9.30 -15.08 11.04
N ARG A 308 9.24 -14.22 10.02
CA ARG A 308 7.99 -13.69 9.45
C ARG A 308 7.10 -14.80 8.91
N HIS A 309 7.66 -15.87 8.33
CA HIS A 309 6.99 -17.05 7.76
C HIS A 309 6.41 -17.93 8.87
N HIS A 310 7.16 -18.16 9.95
CA HIS A 310 6.63 -18.78 11.17
C HIS A 310 5.68 -17.88 11.94
N HIS A 311 5.69 -16.56 11.69
CA HIS A 311 4.73 -15.59 12.23
C HIS A 311 3.74 -15.09 11.18
N GLN A 312 3.62 -15.78 10.05
CA GLN A 312 2.76 -15.35 8.93
C GLN A 312 1.30 -15.28 9.35
N HIS A 313 0.96 -16.03 10.40
CA HIS A 313 -0.32 -16.05 11.10
C HIS A 313 -0.64 -14.72 11.82
N LEU A 314 0.38 -13.91 12.15
CA LEU A 314 0.27 -12.72 12.99
C LEU A 314 0.13 -11.39 12.22
N GLY A 315 0.18 -11.37 10.88
CA GLY A 315 -0.40 -10.23 10.13
C GLY A 315 0.35 -9.62 8.93
N PHE A 316 1.39 -10.25 8.37
CA PHE A 316 2.04 -9.70 7.15
C PHE A 316 1.81 -10.50 5.84
N GLU A 317 1.40 -11.77 5.91
CA GLU A 317 0.69 -12.48 4.80
C GLU A 317 -0.56 -13.22 5.32
N GLY A 318 -1.09 -12.76 6.46
CA GLY A 318 -2.50 -12.98 6.74
C GLY A 318 -3.34 -12.29 5.66
N PRO A 319 -4.66 -12.51 5.67
CA PRO A 319 -5.57 -11.59 5.03
C PRO A 319 -5.10 -10.16 5.27
N ASP A 320 -4.94 -9.35 4.22
CA ASP A 320 -4.62 -7.92 4.41
C ASP A 320 -5.63 -7.29 5.39
N LEU A 321 -5.35 -6.10 5.94
CA LEU A 321 -6.24 -5.52 6.95
C LEU A 321 -7.70 -5.44 6.48
N GLU A 322 -7.92 -5.26 5.18
CA GLU A 322 -9.26 -5.30 4.58
C GLU A 322 -9.85 -6.73 4.60
N LEU A 323 -9.11 -7.74 4.13
CA LEU A 323 -9.56 -9.13 4.08
C LEU A 323 -9.72 -9.73 5.48
N ARG A 324 -8.85 -9.41 6.44
CA ARG A 324 -8.99 -9.80 7.85
C ARG A 324 -10.27 -9.21 8.41
N ARG A 325 -10.50 -7.92 8.14
CA ARG A 325 -11.73 -7.25 8.55
C ARG A 325 -12.97 -7.84 7.87
N ARG A 326 -12.88 -8.23 6.60
CA ARG A 326 -13.96 -8.94 5.87
C ARG A 326 -14.25 -10.31 6.49
N ILE A 327 -13.22 -11.06 6.90
CA ILE A 327 -13.38 -12.34 7.60
C ILE A 327 -14.07 -12.13 8.95
N GLU A 328 -13.64 -11.15 9.74
CA GLU A 328 -14.30 -10.78 11.01
C GLU A 328 -15.76 -10.35 10.79
N ILE A 329 -16.00 -9.49 9.79
CA ILE A 329 -17.34 -9.06 9.38
C ILE A 329 -18.20 -10.27 9.01
N ALA A 330 -17.67 -11.22 8.23
CA ALA A 330 -18.39 -12.42 7.82
C ALA A 330 -18.69 -13.33 9.02
N LYS A 331 -17.77 -13.44 9.99
CA LYS A 331 -18.03 -14.13 11.27
C LYS A 331 -19.16 -13.43 12.05
N HIS A 332 -19.12 -12.11 12.19
CA HIS A 332 -20.16 -11.36 12.88
C HIS A 332 -21.50 -11.36 12.15
N ALA A 333 -21.50 -11.40 10.82
CA ALA A 333 -22.72 -11.47 10.01
C ALA A 333 -23.54 -12.73 10.33
N LYS A 334 -22.87 -13.86 10.63
CA LYS A 334 -23.54 -15.10 11.04
C LYS A 334 -24.32 -14.97 12.36
N THR A 335 -24.02 -13.95 13.17
CA THR A 335 -24.74 -13.71 14.44
C THR A 335 -26.07 -12.97 14.25
N ILE A 336 -26.32 -12.39 13.07
CA ILE A 336 -27.57 -11.73 12.73
C ILE A 336 -28.53 -12.78 12.20
N GLN A 337 -29.66 -12.97 12.88
CA GLN A 337 -30.65 -13.98 12.49
C GLN A 337 -31.45 -13.50 11.28
N LYS A 338 -31.94 -14.45 10.47
CA LYS A 338 -32.81 -14.11 9.33
C LYS A 338 -34.06 -13.32 9.75
N SER A 339 -34.60 -13.60 10.93
CA SER A 339 -35.74 -12.88 11.52
C SER A 339 -35.45 -11.43 11.89
N ASP A 340 -34.17 -11.04 11.99
CA ASP A 340 -33.74 -9.68 12.27
C ASP A 340 -33.60 -8.84 10.99
N ILE A 341 -33.85 -9.46 9.83
CA ILE A 341 -33.76 -8.83 8.52
C ILE A 341 -35.17 -8.78 7.92
N SER A 342 -35.71 -7.58 7.76
CA SER A 342 -36.97 -7.33 7.05
C SER A 342 -36.69 -6.70 5.69
N THR A 343 -37.40 -7.13 4.66
CA THR A 343 -37.42 -6.46 3.35
C THR A 343 -38.15 -5.12 3.48
N ALA A 344 -37.60 -4.07 2.88
CA ALA A 344 -38.30 -2.79 2.73
C ALA A 344 -39.32 -2.87 1.56
N GLU A 345 -39.97 -1.75 1.24
CA GLU A 345 -40.88 -1.65 0.09
C GLU A 345 -40.15 -1.89 -1.25
N ASP A 346 -38.88 -1.48 -1.33
CA ASP A 346 -38.00 -1.79 -2.45
C ASP A 346 -37.42 -3.21 -2.31
N PRO A 347 -37.57 -4.10 -3.32
CA PRO A 347 -37.03 -5.46 -3.30
C PRO A 347 -35.52 -5.55 -3.05
N SER A 348 -34.79 -4.47 -3.30
CA SER A 348 -33.35 -4.37 -3.13
C SER A 348 -32.90 -3.76 -1.79
N ALA A 349 -33.84 -3.20 -1.04
CA ALA A 349 -33.58 -2.56 0.25
C ALA A 349 -34.05 -3.45 1.42
N PHE A 350 -33.23 -3.48 2.45
CA PHE A 350 -33.40 -4.30 3.63
C PHE A 350 -33.21 -3.46 4.88
N ARG A 351 -33.91 -3.83 5.95
CA ARG A 351 -33.73 -3.30 7.30
C ARG A 351 -33.21 -4.39 8.20
N VAL A 352 -32.04 -4.16 8.78
CA VAL A 352 -31.36 -5.09 9.67
C VAL A 352 -31.41 -4.56 11.11
N LYS A 353 -32.09 -5.25 12.02
CA LYS A 353 -32.20 -4.83 13.41
C LYS A 353 -30.83 -4.75 14.08
N SER A 354 -30.64 -3.73 14.92
CA SER A 354 -29.43 -3.59 15.72
C SER A 354 -29.39 -4.61 16.86
N GLN A 355 -28.25 -5.28 17.00
CA GLN A 355 -27.99 -6.20 18.11
C GLN A 355 -27.67 -5.47 19.44
N SER A 356 -27.32 -4.19 19.38
CA SER A 356 -26.91 -3.39 20.55
C SER A 356 -27.92 -2.32 20.96
N ILE A 357 -28.82 -1.92 20.05
CA ILE A 357 -29.79 -0.85 20.31
C ILE A 357 -31.18 -1.38 20.01
N GLN A 358 -31.99 -1.54 21.06
CA GLN A 358 -33.37 -1.98 20.94
C GLN A 358 -34.16 -0.98 20.08
N ASN A 359 -35.02 -1.50 19.20
CA ASN A 359 -35.86 -0.71 18.27
C ASN A 359 -35.10 0.09 17.21
N PHE A 360 -33.79 -0.10 17.03
CA PHE A 360 -33.04 0.50 15.93
C PHE A 360 -32.83 -0.51 14.80
N ALA A 361 -32.86 -0.05 13.55
CA ALA A 361 -32.54 -0.86 12.38
C ALA A 361 -31.64 -0.07 11.41
N TYR A 362 -30.71 -0.77 10.78
CA TYR A 362 -29.84 -0.25 9.74
C TYR A 362 -30.49 -0.45 8.39
N ASP A 363 -30.50 0.59 7.55
CA ASP A 363 -30.94 0.48 6.16
C ASP A 363 -29.76 -0.03 5.33
N VAL A 364 -30.01 -1.11 4.60
CA VAL A 364 -29.05 -1.79 3.72
C VAL A 364 -29.65 -1.83 2.33
N ASP A 365 -29.00 -1.16 1.39
CA ASP A 365 -29.38 -1.18 -0.03
C ASP A 365 -28.27 -1.93 -0.78
N LEU A 366 -28.63 -3.06 -1.35
CA LEU A 366 -27.68 -3.92 -2.03
C LEU A 366 -27.46 -3.53 -3.49
N VAL A 367 -28.36 -2.75 -4.09
CA VAL A 367 -28.22 -2.20 -5.45
C VAL A 367 -27.23 -1.04 -5.44
N SER A 368 -27.38 -0.09 -4.51
CA SER A 368 -26.38 0.97 -4.33
C SER A 368 -25.15 0.53 -3.52
N TYR A 369 -25.20 -0.70 -2.97
CA TYR A 369 -24.19 -1.30 -2.11
C TYR A 369 -23.84 -0.39 -0.91
N ARG A 370 -24.86 0.08 -0.19
CA ARG A 370 -24.74 1.02 0.94
C ARG A 370 -25.33 0.45 2.21
N CYS A 371 -24.75 0.85 3.33
CA CYS A 371 -25.33 0.67 4.65
C CYS A 371 -25.13 1.93 5.48
N ASN A 372 -26.15 2.33 6.24
CA ASN A 372 -26.10 3.50 7.12
C ASN A 372 -25.37 3.25 8.45
N CYS A 373 -24.74 2.08 8.64
CA CYS A 373 -23.98 1.79 9.86
C CYS A 373 -22.60 2.46 9.86
N LEU A 374 -22.11 2.84 11.04
CA LEU A 374 -20.82 3.51 11.22
C LEU A 374 -19.62 2.68 10.73
N SER A 375 -19.74 1.36 10.68
CA SER A 375 -18.66 0.48 10.22
C SER A 375 -18.55 0.38 8.70
N PHE A 376 -19.56 0.82 7.94
CA PHE A 376 -19.60 0.66 6.50
C PHE A 376 -18.53 1.48 5.76
N PRO A 377 -18.30 2.77 6.07
CA PRO A 377 -17.32 3.59 5.35
C PRO A 377 -15.86 3.11 5.48
N LEU A 378 -15.53 2.32 6.50
CA LEU A 378 -14.16 1.91 6.78
C LEU A 378 -13.56 0.99 5.69
N VAL A 379 -14.35 0.04 5.19
CA VAL A 379 -13.91 -0.92 4.14
C VAL A 379 -14.96 -1.12 3.04
N ASN A 380 -15.96 -0.22 2.95
CA ASN A 380 -17.14 -0.35 2.08
C ASN A 380 -17.85 -1.70 2.22
N PHE A 381 -17.77 -2.31 3.40
CA PHE A 381 -18.34 -3.61 3.74
C PHE A 381 -18.64 -3.64 5.23
N CYS A 382 -19.74 -4.26 5.63
CA CYS A 382 -20.13 -4.34 7.03
C CYS A 382 -20.91 -5.63 7.31
N LYS A 383 -21.08 -5.95 8.60
CA LYS A 383 -21.80 -7.17 9.01
C LYS A 383 -23.25 -7.19 8.52
N HIS A 384 -23.90 -6.03 8.38
CA HIS A 384 -25.28 -5.95 7.89
C HIS A 384 -25.37 -6.33 6.41
N ILE A 385 -24.53 -5.77 5.53
CA ILE A 385 -24.47 -6.17 4.11
C ILE A 385 -24.17 -7.67 3.99
N SER A 386 -23.15 -8.15 4.70
CA SER A 386 -22.77 -9.57 4.67
C SER A 386 -23.88 -10.48 5.19
N ALA A 387 -24.67 -10.06 6.18
CA ALA A 387 -25.78 -10.85 6.72
C ALA A 387 -26.96 -10.93 5.75
N VAL A 388 -27.31 -9.81 5.10
CA VAL A 388 -28.36 -9.83 4.08
C VAL A 388 -27.95 -10.71 2.90
N GLN A 389 -26.70 -10.59 2.44
CA GLN A 389 -26.16 -11.48 1.40
C GLN A 389 -26.20 -12.95 1.81
N LEU A 390 -25.87 -13.26 3.07
CA LEU A 390 -25.90 -14.63 3.60
C LEU A 390 -27.31 -15.24 3.60
N HIS A 391 -28.33 -14.47 4.01
CA HIS A 391 -29.70 -14.97 4.20
C HIS A 391 -30.62 -14.83 2.98
N PHE A 392 -30.27 -13.96 2.02
CA PHE A 392 -31.05 -13.66 0.81
C PHE A 392 -30.22 -13.80 -0.48
N PRO A 393 -29.60 -14.98 -0.74
CA PRO A 393 -28.71 -15.17 -1.88
C PRO A 393 -29.40 -15.09 -3.26
N LYS A 394 -30.73 -15.28 -3.31
CA LYS A 394 -31.49 -15.31 -4.56
C LYS A 394 -31.71 -13.93 -5.19
N THR A 395 -31.50 -12.87 -4.42
CA THR A 395 -31.75 -11.51 -4.89
C THR A 395 -30.53 -10.94 -5.63
N ILE A 396 -29.34 -11.59 -5.57
CA ILE A 396 -28.07 -11.01 -6.04
C ILE A 396 -27.08 -12.05 -6.58
N THR A 397 -26.42 -11.72 -7.68
CA THR A 397 -25.25 -12.46 -8.21
C THR A 397 -23.97 -12.06 -7.43
N PHE A 398 -23.34 -13.01 -6.74
CA PHE A 398 -22.26 -12.76 -5.77
C PHE A 398 -20.89 -12.40 -6.39
N VAL A 399 -20.11 -11.62 -5.63
CA VAL A 399 -18.63 -11.69 -5.62
C VAL A 399 -18.23 -12.36 -4.29
N SER A 400 -17.81 -13.63 -4.31
CA SER A 400 -17.43 -14.32 -3.07
C SER A 400 -16.09 -13.82 -2.53
N ALA A 401 -15.97 -13.68 -1.21
CA ALA A 401 -14.72 -13.35 -0.54
C ALA A 401 -13.62 -14.39 -0.82
N THR A 402 -13.99 -15.68 -1.01
CA THR A 402 -13.07 -16.74 -1.41
C THR A 402 -12.65 -16.67 -2.88
N SER A 403 -13.42 -16.00 -3.75
CA SER A 403 -13.03 -15.81 -5.15
C SER A 403 -11.90 -14.78 -5.31
N LEU A 404 -11.65 -13.96 -4.29
CA LEU A 404 -10.58 -12.95 -4.27
C LEU A 404 -9.26 -13.48 -3.69
N SER A 405 -9.28 -14.61 -2.98
CA SER A 405 -8.11 -15.18 -2.30
C SER A 405 -7.95 -16.65 -2.69
N GLY A 406 -6.99 -16.95 -3.57
CA GLY A 406 -6.70 -18.29 -4.07
C GLY A 406 -6.03 -19.25 -3.06
N TYR A 407 -6.27 -19.10 -1.75
CA TYR A 407 -5.67 -19.93 -0.71
C TYR A 407 -6.72 -20.70 0.11
N ALA A 408 -6.52 -22.01 0.26
CA ALA A 408 -7.31 -22.89 1.11
C ALA A 408 -6.79 -22.86 2.56
N GLN A 409 -7.69 -22.74 3.55
CA GLN A 409 -7.33 -22.71 4.97
C GLN A 409 -7.45 -24.10 5.62
N HIS A 410 -6.41 -24.50 6.37
CA HIS A 410 -6.47 -25.50 7.44
C HIS A 410 -6.66 -24.76 8.78
N VAL A 411 -7.45 -25.33 9.70
CA VAL A 411 -7.77 -24.79 11.02
C VAL A 411 -7.28 -25.80 12.06
N ASP A 412 -6.51 -25.36 13.05
CA ASP A 412 -6.24 -26.08 14.29
C ASP A 412 -6.40 -25.14 15.50
N GLU A 413 -6.79 -25.74 16.63
CA GLU A 413 -7.34 -25.15 17.86
C GLU A 413 -6.26 -24.64 18.86
N ASP A 414 -6.64 -23.61 19.62
CA ASP A 414 -5.87 -22.82 20.59
C ASP A 414 -5.35 -23.59 21.82
N SER A 415 -4.27 -23.08 22.43
CA SER A 415 -3.90 -23.35 23.82
C SER A 415 -3.40 -22.07 24.52
N ASP A 416 -3.86 -21.89 25.75
CA ASP A 416 -3.70 -20.70 26.63
C ASP A 416 -2.28 -20.50 27.20
N GLU A 417 -1.84 -19.23 27.34
CA GLU A 417 -0.60 -18.85 28.03
C GLU A 417 -0.83 -17.97 29.28
N GLU A 418 -0.02 -18.24 30.31
CA GLU A 418 0.02 -17.63 31.65
C GLU A 418 0.92 -16.38 31.73
N ILE A 419 0.52 -15.45 32.61
CA ILE A 419 1.13 -14.12 32.84
C ILE A 419 2.30 -14.20 33.85
N ILE A 420 3.47 -13.64 33.51
CA ILE A 420 4.60 -13.41 34.44
C ILE A 420 4.91 -11.91 34.58
N SER A 421 5.11 -11.47 35.82
CA SER A 421 5.20 -10.05 36.24
C SER A 421 6.57 -9.38 36.02
N ASP A 422 6.50 -8.10 35.67
CA ASP A 422 7.59 -7.21 35.28
C ASP A 422 8.49 -6.70 36.42
N LYS A 423 9.78 -6.47 36.12
CA LYS A 423 10.75 -5.81 37.01
C LYS A 423 11.13 -4.42 36.46
N GLN A 424 10.87 -3.39 37.25
CA GLN A 424 11.15 -1.97 36.95
C GLN A 424 12.64 -1.66 36.73
N PHE A 425 12.95 -1.07 35.58
CA PHE A 425 14.18 -0.30 35.34
C PHE A 425 13.98 1.17 35.71
N LYS A 426 15.00 1.76 36.36
CA LYS A 426 15.04 3.17 36.75
C LYS A 426 15.26 4.03 35.49
N ASN A 427 14.26 4.84 35.16
CA ASN A 427 14.25 5.74 34.01
C ASN A 427 14.75 7.14 34.38
N ASP A 428 15.40 7.82 33.45
CA ASP A 428 15.86 9.21 33.57
C ASP A 428 14.68 10.16 33.85
N ASN A 429 14.79 10.94 34.94
CA ASN A 429 13.71 11.79 35.45
C ASN A 429 13.14 12.79 34.43
N ASN A 430 13.96 13.25 33.46
CA ASN A 430 13.53 14.25 32.47
C ASN A 430 12.58 13.68 31.40
N SER A 431 12.68 12.40 31.06
CA SER A 431 11.75 11.79 30.08
C SER A 431 10.36 11.60 30.68
N ASN A 432 10.30 11.44 32.00
CA ASN A 432 9.05 11.25 32.73
C ASN A 432 8.23 12.54 32.79
N GLU A 433 8.87 13.69 32.99
CA GLU A 433 8.19 14.99 33.05
C GLU A 433 7.55 15.39 31.72
N ILE A 434 8.24 15.18 30.58
CA ILE A 434 7.68 15.45 29.25
C ILE A 434 6.47 14.54 28.96
N GLY A 435 6.58 13.25 29.32
CA GLY A 435 5.47 12.30 29.18
C GLY A 435 4.25 12.70 30.03
N GLN A 436 4.47 13.19 31.25
CA GLN A 436 3.39 13.68 32.11
C GLN A 436 2.72 14.93 31.57
N ILE A 437 3.48 15.88 31.00
CA ILE A 437 2.93 17.08 30.36
C ILE A 437 2.06 16.68 29.16
N ALA A 438 2.56 15.81 28.28
CA ALA A 438 1.81 15.32 27.13
C ALA A 438 0.51 14.60 27.52
N SER A 439 0.57 13.73 28.54
CA SER A 439 -0.61 13.02 29.04
C SER A 439 -1.68 13.97 29.58
N LYS A 440 -1.29 15.01 30.33
CA LYS A 440 -2.23 16.00 30.90
C LYS A 440 -2.87 16.88 29.83
N LEU A 441 -2.09 17.30 28.82
CA LEU A 441 -2.63 18.06 27.69
C LEU A 441 -3.62 17.23 26.87
N GLN A 442 -3.35 15.95 26.68
CA GLN A 442 -4.26 15.03 26.00
C GLN A 442 -5.56 14.80 26.79
N GLU A 443 -5.47 14.64 28.11
CA GLU A 443 -6.64 14.49 28.97
C GLU A 443 -7.52 15.74 28.95
N LEU A 444 -6.91 16.93 29.04
CA LEU A 444 -7.61 18.20 28.92
C LEU A 444 -8.30 18.36 27.56
N ALA A 445 -7.62 18.01 26.46
CA ALA A 445 -8.20 18.04 25.12
C ALA A 445 -9.43 17.13 25.00
N ASN A 446 -9.35 15.91 25.55
CA ASN A 446 -10.46 14.98 25.57
C ASN A 446 -11.64 15.54 26.39
N GLN A 447 -11.39 16.13 27.56
CA GLN A 447 -12.44 16.72 28.38
C GLN A 447 -13.17 17.87 27.66
N LEU A 448 -12.43 18.73 26.95
CA LEU A 448 -13.01 19.82 26.16
C LEU A 448 -13.80 19.33 24.95
N LEU A 449 -13.41 18.21 24.35
CA LEU A 449 -14.13 17.58 23.25
C LEU A 449 -15.48 17.00 23.70
N PHE A 450 -15.52 16.38 24.88
CA PHE A 450 -16.76 15.76 25.40
C PHE A 450 -17.66 16.73 26.15
N ASN A 451 -17.09 17.80 26.73
CA ASN A 451 -17.81 18.83 27.48
C ASN A 451 -17.32 20.23 27.07
N PRO A 452 -17.66 20.70 25.85
CA PRO A 452 -17.22 22.01 25.40
C PRO A 452 -17.85 23.09 26.28
N PRO A 453 -17.04 23.96 26.92
CA PRO A 453 -17.59 25.07 27.69
C PRO A 453 -18.26 26.07 26.74
N ALA A 454 -19.31 26.74 27.22
CA ALA A 454 -20.04 27.73 26.42
C ALA A 454 -19.17 28.94 26.03
N GLU A 455 -18.16 29.24 26.84
CA GLU A 455 -17.12 30.25 26.58
C GLU A 455 -15.75 29.67 26.99
N ILE A 456 -14.71 29.98 26.22
CA ILE A 456 -13.35 29.57 26.54
C ILE A 456 -12.89 30.38 27.75
N SER A 457 -12.61 29.70 28.85
CA SER A 457 -12.17 30.36 30.08
C SER A 457 -10.83 31.08 29.88
N ASP A 458 -10.60 32.16 30.63
CA ASP A 458 -9.33 32.92 30.55
C ASP A 458 -8.12 31.99 30.79
N GLU A 459 -8.28 30.96 31.63
CA GLU A 459 -7.21 30.00 31.94
C GLU A 459 -6.78 29.14 30.73
N LEU A 460 -7.71 28.76 29.85
CA LEU A 460 -7.37 28.01 28.63
C LEU A 460 -6.64 28.89 27.62
N ARG A 461 -6.96 30.18 27.59
CA ARG A 461 -6.28 31.17 26.77
C ARG A 461 -4.85 31.40 27.26
N ASP A 462 -4.69 31.56 28.57
CA ASP A 462 -3.38 31.71 29.23
C ASP A 462 -2.50 30.47 29.01
N LEU A 463 -3.09 29.26 29.05
CA LEU A 463 -2.37 28.03 28.73
C LEU A 463 -1.89 28.02 27.27
N GLY A 464 -2.73 28.45 26.33
CA GLY A 464 -2.36 28.58 24.92
C GLY A 464 -1.19 29.54 24.70
N GLU A 465 -1.22 30.71 25.37
CA GLU A 465 -0.11 31.67 25.32
C GLU A 465 1.17 31.09 25.93
N HIS A 466 1.09 30.36 27.04
CA HIS A 466 2.25 29.70 27.64
C HIS A 466 2.87 28.66 26.70
N LEU A 467 2.05 27.82 26.04
CA LEU A 467 2.54 26.83 25.09
C LEU A 467 3.23 27.48 23.88
N ASN A 468 2.68 28.58 23.38
CA ASN A 468 3.30 29.35 22.29
C ASN A 468 4.64 29.95 22.73
N ASN A 469 4.71 30.55 23.91
CA ASN A 469 5.96 31.10 24.45
C ASN A 469 7.04 30.02 24.64
N VAL A 470 6.66 28.82 25.10
CA VAL A 470 7.56 27.68 25.18
C VAL A 470 8.06 27.28 23.79
N ASN A 471 7.17 27.18 22.81
CA ASN A 471 7.53 26.84 21.43
C ASN A 471 8.49 27.88 20.81
N ASP A 472 8.25 29.17 21.03
CA ASP A 472 9.11 30.25 20.56
C ASP A 472 10.48 30.23 21.25
N SER A 473 10.53 29.90 22.54
CA SER A 473 11.77 29.80 23.31
C SER A 473 12.67 28.64 22.89
N LEU A 474 12.09 27.57 22.31
CA LEU A 474 12.85 26.43 21.78
C LEU A 474 13.54 26.75 20.45
N GLY A 475 13.25 27.91 19.85
CA GLY A 475 13.81 28.39 18.60
C GLY A 475 13.32 27.61 17.37
N PRO A 476 13.60 28.10 16.14
CA PRO A 476 13.29 27.36 14.93
C PRO A 476 14.08 26.05 14.97
N SER A 477 13.37 24.94 15.16
CA SER A 477 13.95 23.60 15.18
C SER A 477 14.84 23.46 13.96
N LYS A 478 16.15 23.27 14.16
CA LYS A 478 17.05 22.91 13.06
C LYS A 478 16.48 21.63 12.48
N SER A 479 15.84 21.72 11.32
CA SER A 479 15.29 20.58 10.60
C SER A 479 16.33 19.47 10.61
N LEU A 480 16.08 18.42 11.40
CA LEU A 480 16.96 17.25 11.50
C LEU A 480 17.03 16.52 10.15
N LEU A 481 16.14 16.87 9.22
CA LEU A 481 16.06 16.35 7.88
C LEU A 481 16.55 17.40 6.85
N PRO A 482 17.31 17.00 5.81
CA PRO A 482 17.67 17.90 4.71
C PRO A 482 16.41 18.47 4.04
N GLN A 483 16.50 19.70 3.50
CA GLN A 483 15.42 20.26 2.68
C GLN A 483 15.15 19.36 1.46
N LYS A 484 13.87 19.03 1.23
CA LYS A 484 13.38 18.23 0.10
C LYS A 484 13.87 18.83 -1.21
N LYS A 485 14.81 18.17 -1.89
CA LYS A 485 15.17 18.52 -3.28
C LYS A 485 14.16 17.87 -4.22
N TRP A 486 13.51 18.68 -5.04
CA TRP A 486 12.66 18.19 -6.12
C TRP A 486 13.55 17.60 -7.23
N VAL A 487 13.42 16.29 -7.46
CA VAL A 487 14.08 15.58 -8.56
C VAL A 487 13.00 15.20 -9.56
N ALA A 488 13.16 15.61 -10.82
CA ALA A 488 12.18 15.31 -11.86
C ALA A 488 12.07 13.78 -12.07
N PRO A 489 10.85 13.23 -12.26
CA PRO A 489 10.68 11.81 -12.52
C PRO A 489 11.37 11.44 -13.84
N ASN A 490 12.13 10.34 -13.83
CA ASN A 490 12.85 9.78 -14.98
C ASN A 490 11.92 9.27 -16.09
N GLN A 491 11.08 10.13 -16.67
CA GLN A 491 10.11 9.79 -17.72
C GLN A 491 10.70 9.67 -19.13
N HIS A 492 12.03 9.76 -19.28
CA HIS A 492 12.68 9.77 -20.61
C HIS A 492 13.63 8.59 -20.88
N SER A 493 13.90 7.72 -19.90
CA SER A 493 15.01 6.76 -20.03
C SER A 493 14.73 5.59 -20.98
N TRP A 494 13.48 5.18 -21.19
CA TRP A 494 13.20 3.93 -21.91
C TRP A 494 13.40 4.04 -23.43
N THR A 495 12.98 5.15 -24.03
CA THR A 495 13.10 5.36 -25.49
C THR A 495 14.55 5.59 -25.91
N GLU A 496 15.32 6.31 -25.09
CA GLU A 496 16.74 6.56 -25.30
C GLU A 496 17.56 5.27 -25.15
N THR A 497 17.25 4.46 -24.13
CA THR A 497 17.87 3.15 -23.90
C THR A 497 17.57 2.16 -25.04
N ALA A 498 16.34 2.15 -25.58
CA ALA A 498 15.98 1.27 -26.69
C ALA A 498 16.74 1.61 -27.99
N SER A 499 17.02 2.89 -28.23
CA SER A 499 17.81 3.37 -29.38
C SER A 499 19.28 2.97 -29.27
N ILE A 500 19.89 3.13 -28.08
CA ILE A 500 21.28 2.75 -27.82
C ILE A 500 21.46 1.23 -27.92
N MET A 501 20.46 0.45 -27.51
CA MET A 501 20.50 -1.01 -27.56
C MET A 501 20.13 -1.62 -28.93
N GLY A 502 19.89 -0.80 -29.97
CA GLY A 502 19.56 -1.30 -31.31
C GLY A 502 18.26 -2.11 -31.39
N ALA A 503 17.36 -1.95 -30.40
CA ALA A 503 16.13 -2.72 -30.33
C ALA A 503 15.09 -2.15 -31.31
N LYS A 504 14.74 -2.92 -32.36
CA LYS A 504 13.62 -2.58 -33.25
C LYS A 504 12.30 -2.66 -32.46
N VAL A 505 11.71 -1.51 -32.17
CA VAL A 505 10.36 -1.41 -31.57
C VAL A 505 9.35 -1.98 -32.58
N LYS A 506 8.90 -3.22 -32.37
CA LYS A 506 7.93 -3.90 -33.23
C LYS A 506 6.56 -3.22 -33.12
N GLY A 507 6.04 -2.71 -34.24
CA GLY A 507 4.64 -2.28 -34.36
C GLY A 507 3.68 -3.44 -34.06
N LYS A 508 2.66 -3.20 -33.23
CA LYS A 508 1.72 -4.23 -32.78
C LYS A 508 0.78 -4.63 -33.91
N ARG A 509 0.82 -5.91 -34.30
CA ARG A 509 -0.19 -6.59 -35.14
C ARG A 509 -1.49 -6.72 -34.34
N GLY A 510 -2.62 -6.48 -35.01
CA GLY A 510 -3.96 -6.71 -34.47
C GLY A 510 -4.22 -8.19 -34.23
N GLY A 511 -4.78 -8.50 -33.07
CA GLY A 511 -5.20 -9.84 -32.69
C GLY A 511 -6.08 -9.75 -31.45
N ASN A 512 -7.37 -10.09 -31.62
CA ASN A 512 -8.36 -10.25 -30.57
C ASN A 512 -7.84 -11.17 -29.46
N HIS A 513 -7.71 -10.69 -28.22
CA HIS A 513 -7.76 -11.54 -27.02
C HIS A 513 -8.26 -10.76 -25.80
N GLN A 514 -9.14 -11.43 -25.06
CA GLN A 514 -9.84 -11.01 -23.86
C GLN A 514 -8.86 -10.72 -22.71
N GLY A 515 -9.24 -9.74 -21.89
CA GLY A 515 -8.36 -9.09 -20.92
C GLY A 515 -8.15 -9.83 -19.60
N LYS A 516 -7.09 -9.42 -18.90
CA LYS A 516 -6.92 -9.49 -17.44
C LYS A 516 -6.14 -8.26 -16.96
N LYS A 517 -6.65 -7.64 -15.88
CA LYS A 517 -6.12 -6.45 -15.22
C LYS A 517 -4.76 -6.72 -14.55
N ARG A 518 -3.90 -5.69 -14.50
CA ARG A 518 -2.70 -5.60 -13.65
C ARG A 518 -2.92 -4.42 -12.71
N ASP A 519 -2.96 -4.68 -11.41
CA ASP A 519 -2.95 -3.65 -10.37
C ASP A 519 -1.49 -3.23 -10.08
N GLN A 520 -1.29 -1.94 -9.84
CA GLN A 520 -0.04 -1.36 -9.35
C GLN A 520 -0.03 -1.46 -7.82
N MET A 521 0.96 -2.18 -7.27
CA MET A 521 1.25 -2.21 -5.83
C MET A 521 2.03 -0.95 -5.40
N LEU A 522 1.69 -0.43 -4.23
CA LEU A 522 2.52 0.49 -3.46
C LEU A 522 3.74 -0.27 -2.91
N ASP A 523 4.94 0.28 -3.10
CA ASP A 523 6.22 -0.33 -2.73
C ASP A 523 6.70 0.24 -1.39
N SER A 524 6.33 -0.42 -0.28
CA SER A 524 6.91 -0.17 1.04
C SER A 524 8.00 -1.20 1.29
N ARG A 525 9.27 -0.76 1.34
CA ARG A 525 10.43 -1.66 1.55
C ARG A 525 10.99 -1.51 2.97
N LEU A 526 11.15 -2.64 3.65
CA LEU A 526 11.80 -2.75 4.94
C LEU A 526 13.25 -3.24 4.72
N LEU A 527 14.23 -2.47 5.18
CA LEU A 527 15.62 -2.87 5.19
C LEU A 527 15.98 -3.43 6.57
N VAL A 528 16.38 -4.71 6.63
CA VAL A 528 16.83 -5.35 7.86
C VAL A 528 18.30 -5.74 7.73
N MET A 529 19.13 -5.26 8.66
CA MET A 529 20.53 -5.68 8.78
C MET A 529 20.64 -6.74 9.89
N VAL A 530 21.27 -7.88 9.60
CA VAL A 530 21.51 -8.96 10.58
C VAL A 530 23.01 -9.05 10.83
N MET A 531 23.42 -9.02 12.11
CA MET A 531 24.83 -9.20 12.50
C MET A 531 25.02 -10.54 13.23
N GLY A 532 26.02 -11.32 12.81
CA GLY A 532 26.45 -12.54 13.49
C GLY A 532 27.43 -12.23 14.63
N ASN A 533 27.31 -12.95 15.75
CA ASN A 533 28.15 -12.76 16.92
C ASN A 533 29.41 -13.67 16.86
N PRO A 534 30.65 -13.13 16.84
CA PRO A 534 31.85 -13.94 16.93
C PRO A 534 32.12 -14.33 18.39
N ARG A 535 31.89 -15.60 18.77
CA ARG A 535 32.46 -16.12 20.02
C ARG A 535 33.92 -16.52 19.82
N VAL A 536 34.78 -15.97 20.66
CA VAL A 536 36.16 -16.42 20.88
C VAL A 536 36.10 -17.82 21.49
N ILE A 537 36.60 -18.82 20.76
CA ILE A 537 36.89 -20.14 21.31
C ILE A 537 38.24 -20.02 22.01
N SER A 538 38.24 -19.83 23.34
CA SER A 538 39.43 -20.11 24.14
C SER A 538 39.63 -21.63 24.17
N ARG A 539 40.83 -22.07 23.82
CA ARG A 539 41.26 -23.47 23.86
C ARG A 539 41.09 -24.10 25.24
#